data_AF-A0A2E8GZY3-F1
#
_entry.id   AF-A0A2E8GZY3-F1
#
_cell.length_a   1.000
_cell.length_b   1.000
_cell.length_c   1.000
_cell.angle_alpha   90.00
_cell.angle_beta   90.00
_cell.angle_gamma   90.00
#
_symmetry.space_group_name_H-M   'P 1'
#
loop_
_entity.id
_entity.type
_entity.pdbx_description
1 polymer ?
#
loop_
_entity_poly.entity_id
_entity_poly.type
_entity_poly.pdbx_seq_one_letter_code
_entity_poly.pdbx_strand_id
1 'polypeptide(L)'
;ALPTYLEVGRLLNEHLSGRAVYGKRAIARLAADLGLAPRTLYRARKVHERLPADASSLATLTWSHCRLLVTIDDAERRRRLTSRVVAAGWSVRRLQEHLSTSPSTFSPPPLQAGTYRIIVITDAAGTEVPAFDLGFGIRRPLVLPGKPGKKTRRLLRELVPGDTVESTTDDKGRPALRRVWGQVESRLYVNVARHLRVCSAGTLVLQLDLGFDVVHECRAVLQPPAQQLSRTTLEAAVVSQPLPVLVRSVRLPRRRGYAVDLYHLKDHLNSLWAGTEVRS
;
A
#
# COMPACT_ATOMS: atom_id res chain seq x y z
N ALA A 1 3.83 12.70 -27.50
CA ALA A 1 3.27 11.64 -26.62
C ALA A 1 2.96 12.13 -25.20
N LEU A 2 3.87 12.84 -24.50
CA LEU A 2 3.59 13.32 -23.13
C LEU A 2 2.35 14.24 -23.03
N PRO A 3 2.13 15.23 -23.92
CA PRO A 3 0.94 16.09 -23.85
C PRO A 3 -0.37 15.30 -23.88
N THR A 4 -0.44 14.25 -24.70
CA THR A 4 -1.57 13.33 -24.78
C THR A 4 -1.85 12.64 -23.45
N TYR A 5 -0.82 12.14 -22.75
CA TYR A 5 -1.00 11.49 -21.44
C TYR A 5 -1.37 12.48 -20.34
N LEU A 6 -0.88 13.71 -20.38
CA LEU A 6 -1.27 14.77 -19.43
C LEU A 6 -2.75 15.14 -19.63
N GLU A 7 -3.17 15.28 -20.89
CA GLU A 7 -4.54 15.61 -21.23
C GLU A 7 -5.52 14.48 -20.88
N VAL A 8 -5.16 13.23 -21.20
CA VAL A 8 -5.90 12.04 -20.74
C VAL A 8 -5.98 12.02 -19.21
N GLY A 9 -4.88 12.33 -18.51
CA GLY A 9 -4.87 12.42 -17.05
C GLY A 9 -5.81 13.50 -16.49
N ARG A 10 -5.84 14.68 -17.12
CA ARG A 10 -6.73 15.80 -16.79
C ARG A 10 -8.20 15.42 -16.98
N LEU A 11 -8.54 14.94 -18.17
CA LEU A 11 -9.90 14.51 -18.52
C LEU A 11 -10.38 13.38 -17.60
N LEU A 12 -9.53 12.39 -17.31
CA LEU A 12 -9.84 11.34 -16.35
C LEU A 12 -10.06 11.90 -14.95
N ASN A 13 -9.24 12.84 -14.49
CA ASN A 13 -9.44 13.44 -13.17
C ASN A 13 -10.77 14.21 -13.10
N GLU A 14 -11.13 14.96 -14.14
CA GLU A 14 -12.39 15.71 -14.22
C GLU A 14 -13.62 14.79 -14.29
N HIS A 15 -13.61 13.78 -15.15
CA HIS A 15 -14.75 12.87 -15.35
C HIS A 15 -14.95 11.87 -14.20
N LEU A 16 -13.89 11.53 -13.47
CA LEU A 16 -13.93 10.54 -12.40
C LEU A 16 -14.09 11.16 -11.01
N SER A 17 -13.98 12.48 -10.90
CA SER A 17 -14.26 13.23 -9.66
C SER A 17 -15.74 13.12 -9.30
N GLY A 18 -16.07 12.19 -8.39
CA GLY A 18 -17.42 12.05 -7.82
C GLY A 18 -18.26 10.87 -8.30
N ARG A 19 -17.75 9.97 -9.17
CA ARG A 19 -18.50 8.78 -9.66
C ARG A 19 -17.62 7.50 -9.69
N ALA A 20 -17.30 6.93 -8.53
CA ALA A 20 -16.39 5.76 -8.40
C ALA A 20 -16.79 4.50 -9.20
N VAL A 21 -18.08 4.19 -9.33
CA VAL A 21 -18.54 2.96 -10.00
C VAL A 21 -18.54 3.12 -11.52
N TYR A 22 -19.08 4.25 -12.02
CA TYR A 22 -19.06 4.58 -13.46
C TYR A 22 -17.63 4.69 -14.00
N GLY A 23 -16.71 5.15 -13.14
CA GLY A 23 -15.33 5.39 -13.50
C GLY A 23 -14.51 4.18 -13.93
N LYS A 24 -14.79 2.97 -13.40
CA LYS A 24 -14.05 1.76 -13.79
C LYS A 24 -14.41 1.28 -15.18
N ARG A 25 -15.72 1.20 -15.49
CA ARG A 25 -16.19 0.82 -16.84
C ARG A 25 -15.75 1.87 -17.85
N ALA A 26 -15.76 3.15 -17.47
CA ALA A 26 -15.24 4.23 -18.29
C ALA A 26 -13.74 4.07 -18.57
N ILE A 27 -12.89 3.80 -17.57
CA ILE A 27 -11.45 3.56 -17.77
C ILE A 27 -11.21 2.29 -18.59
N ALA A 28 -11.90 1.18 -18.30
CA ALA A 28 -11.70 -0.08 -19.03
C ALA A 28 -12.12 0.04 -20.50
N ARG A 29 -13.24 0.71 -20.79
CA ARG A 29 -13.69 1.00 -22.15
C ARG A 29 -12.74 1.95 -22.85
N LEU A 30 -12.38 3.08 -22.22
CA LEU A 30 -11.43 4.03 -22.78
C LEU A 30 -10.05 3.38 -23.03
N ALA A 31 -9.62 2.47 -22.16
CA ALA A 31 -8.40 1.70 -22.34
C ALA A 31 -8.48 0.82 -23.59
N ALA A 32 -9.61 0.11 -23.78
CA ALA A 32 -9.85 -0.70 -24.96
C ALA A 32 -9.92 0.18 -26.24
N ASP A 33 -10.68 1.27 -26.21
CA ASP A 33 -10.87 2.19 -27.34
C ASP A 33 -9.55 2.86 -27.77
N LEU A 34 -8.65 3.13 -26.82
CA LEU A 34 -7.33 3.71 -27.08
C LEU A 34 -6.23 2.67 -27.33
N GLY A 35 -6.52 1.36 -27.22
CA GLY A 35 -5.52 0.29 -27.31
C GLY A 35 -4.46 0.35 -26.20
N LEU A 36 -4.81 0.89 -25.03
CA LEU A 36 -3.91 1.05 -23.89
C LEU A 36 -4.27 0.10 -22.75
N ALA A 37 -3.28 -0.24 -21.90
CA ALA A 37 -3.57 -0.93 -20.66
C ALA A 37 -4.30 0.01 -19.67
N PRO A 38 -5.32 -0.44 -18.91
CA PRO A 38 -5.98 0.37 -17.88
C PRO A 38 -5.00 0.99 -16.88
N ARG A 39 -3.93 0.26 -16.55
CA ARG A 39 -2.84 0.73 -15.67
C ARG A 39 -2.14 1.99 -16.21
N THR A 40 -2.08 2.17 -17.52
CA THR A 40 -1.53 3.38 -18.17
C THR A 40 -2.43 4.58 -17.93
N LEU A 41 -3.75 4.41 -18.03
CA LEU A 41 -4.73 5.48 -17.73
C LEU A 41 -4.70 5.88 -16.26
N TYR A 42 -4.62 4.92 -15.33
CA TYR A 42 -4.43 5.21 -13.91
C TYR A 42 -3.13 5.97 -13.64
N ARG A 43 -2.03 5.61 -14.33
CA ARG A 43 -0.77 6.35 -14.22
C ARG A 43 -0.87 7.76 -14.79
N ALA A 44 -1.57 7.95 -15.91
CA ALA A 44 -1.79 9.26 -16.54
C ALA A 44 -2.50 10.21 -15.58
N ARG A 45 -3.56 9.72 -14.94
CA ARG A 45 -4.26 10.43 -13.87
C ARG A 45 -3.32 10.78 -12.70
N LYS A 46 -2.50 9.84 -12.20
CA LYS A 46 -1.55 10.10 -11.09
C LYS A 46 -0.50 11.15 -11.46
N VAL A 47 -0.05 11.18 -12.71
CA VAL A 47 0.87 12.20 -13.23
C VAL A 47 0.21 13.58 -13.19
N HIS A 48 -1.01 13.69 -13.69
CA HIS A 48 -1.78 14.93 -13.62
C HIS A 48 -2.03 15.40 -12.17
N GLU A 49 -2.34 14.49 -11.25
CA GLU A 49 -2.63 14.84 -9.85
C GLU A 49 -1.40 15.32 -9.05
N ARG A 50 -0.18 14.85 -9.36
CA ARG A 50 1.00 15.02 -8.48
C ARG A 50 2.13 15.86 -9.04
N LEU A 51 2.19 16.04 -10.36
CA LEU A 51 3.17 16.93 -10.99
C LEU A 51 2.57 18.34 -11.13
N PRO A 52 3.41 19.38 -11.08
CA PRO A 52 2.95 20.75 -11.26
C PRO A 52 2.25 20.92 -12.61
N ALA A 53 1.18 21.72 -12.63
CA ALA A 53 0.42 22.04 -13.84
C ALA A 53 1.17 22.98 -14.81
N ASP A 54 2.29 23.55 -14.37
CA ASP A 54 3.26 24.25 -15.21
C ASP A 54 3.79 23.28 -16.27
N ALA A 55 3.20 23.36 -17.47
CA ALA A 55 3.58 22.60 -18.64
C ALA A 55 5.01 22.92 -19.11
N SER A 56 5.54 24.11 -18.83
CA SER A 56 6.89 24.54 -19.21
C SER A 56 7.95 23.73 -18.45
N SER A 57 7.72 23.44 -17.17
CA SER A 57 8.58 22.58 -16.35
C SER A 57 8.56 21.11 -16.78
N LEU A 58 7.53 20.67 -17.49
CA LEU A 58 7.37 19.29 -17.97
C LEU A 58 7.69 19.12 -19.45
N ALA A 59 7.86 20.22 -20.21
CA ALA A 59 8.00 20.21 -21.65
C ALA A 59 9.21 19.41 -22.15
N THR A 60 10.30 19.38 -21.36
CA THR A 60 11.52 18.64 -21.68
C THR A 60 11.51 17.19 -21.17
N LEU A 61 10.50 16.82 -20.37
CA LEU A 61 10.39 15.48 -19.80
C LEU A 61 9.64 14.54 -20.75
N THR A 62 9.97 13.25 -20.65
CA THR A 62 9.23 12.20 -21.32
C THR A 62 8.22 11.55 -20.37
N TRP A 63 7.25 10.82 -20.91
CA TRP A 63 6.30 10.04 -20.12
C TRP A 63 6.96 9.13 -19.07
N SER A 64 8.11 8.54 -19.42
CA SER A 64 8.89 7.69 -18.50
C SER A 64 9.48 8.48 -17.34
N HIS A 65 9.95 9.71 -17.55
CA HIS A 65 10.39 10.60 -16.46
C HIS A 65 9.24 10.91 -15.52
N CYS A 66 8.09 11.33 -16.05
CA CYS A 66 6.92 11.66 -15.24
C CYS A 66 6.46 10.47 -14.40
N ARG A 67 6.47 9.26 -14.96
CA ARG A 67 6.14 8.02 -14.25
C ARG A 67 7.07 7.75 -13.07
N LEU A 68 8.37 8.01 -13.20
CA LEU A 68 9.34 7.84 -12.11
C LEU A 68 9.17 8.94 -11.04
N LEU A 69 8.98 10.20 -11.45
CA LEU A 69 8.84 11.30 -10.50
C LEU A 69 7.57 11.17 -9.63
N VAL A 70 6.47 10.66 -10.19
CA VAL A 70 5.21 10.42 -9.46
C VAL A 70 5.33 9.42 -8.32
N THR A 71 6.31 8.50 -8.37
CA THR A 71 6.50 7.52 -7.29
C THR A 71 7.14 8.14 -6.05
N ILE A 72 7.62 9.38 -6.11
CA ILE A 72 8.19 10.07 -4.95
C ILE A 72 7.04 10.59 -4.09
N ASP A 73 6.95 10.12 -2.84
CA ASP A 73 5.88 10.49 -1.92
C ASP A 73 5.92 11.97 -1.52
N ASP A 74 7.09 12.41 -1.05
CA ASP A 74 7.36 13.77 -0.60
C ASP A 74 7.20 14.77 -1.75
N ALA A 75 6.28 15.71 -1.58
CA ALA A 75 5.95 16.72 -2.58
C ALA A 75 7.09 17.73 -2.81
N GLU A 76 7.81 18.13 -1.76
CA GLU A 76 8.95 19.04 -1.90
C GLU A 76 10.12 18.35 -2.58
N ARG A 77 10.44 17.14 -2.15
CA ARG A 77 11.49 16.34 -2.79
C ARG A 77 11.17 16.09 -4.26
N ARG A 78 9.92 15.76 -4.58
CA ARG A 78 9.47 15.56 -5.97
C ARG A 78 9.64 16.85 -6.78
N ARG A 79 9.24 18.01 -6.26
CA ARG A 79 9.44 19.30 -6.93
C ARG A 79 10.92 19.59 -7.18
N ARG A 80 11.77 19.53 -6.13
CA ARG A 80 13.22 19.80 -6.23
C ARG A 80 13.89 18.86 -7.24
N LEU A 81 13.57 17.57 -7.19
CA LEU A 81 14.13 16.61 -8.13
C LEU A 81 13.64 16.83 -9.56
N THR A 82 12.36 17.18 -9.74
CA THR A 82 11.81 17.55 -11.06
C THR A 82 12.60 18.73 -11.65
N SER A 83 12.76 19.81 -10.89
CA SER A 83 13.56 20.97 -11.33
C SER A 83 15.01 20.59 -11.67
N ARG A 84 15.64 19.72 -10.87
CA ARG A 84 17.00 19.26 -11.12
C ARG A 84 17.13 18.40 -12.38
N VAL A 85 16.16 17.50 -12.63
CA VAL A 85 16.11 16.66 -13.84
C VAL A 85 15.99 17.53 -15.09
N VAL A 86 15.12 18.54 -15.03
CA VAL A 86 14.88 19.50 -16.12
C VAL A 86 16.12 20.35 -16.39
N ALA A 87 16.68 20.99 -15.35
CA ALA A 87 17.82 21.89 -15.48
C ALA A 87 19.09 21.17 -15.97
N ALA A 88 19.31 19.94 -15.51
CA ALA A 88 20.49 19.15 -15.87
C ALA A 88 20.28 18.19 -17.05
N GLY A 89 19.10 18.21 -17.69
CA GLY A 89 18.79 17.37 -18.85
C GLY A 89 18.97 15.86 -18.61
N TRP A 90 18.60 15.37 -17.42
CA TRP A 90 18.83 13.97 -17.06
C TRP A 90 18.07 13.02 -17.98
N SER A 91 18.73 11.92 -18.36
CA SER A 91 18.05 10.80 -19.01
C SER A 91 17.22 9.98 -18.02
N VAL A 92 16.26 9.21 -18.53
CA VAL A 92 15.42 8.30 -17.70
C VAL A 92 16.32 7.35 -16.90
N ARG A 93 17.37 6.84 -17.54
CA ARG A 93 18.36 5.96 -16.93
C ARG A 93 19.09 6.67 -15.80
N ARG A 94 19.54 7.91 -16.01
CA ARG A 94 20.24 8.69 -14.98
C ARG A 94 19.32 9.03 -13.81
N LEU A 95 18.05 9.32 -14.05
CA LEU A 95 17.04 9.50 -13.01
C LEU A 95 16.82 8.19 -12.22
N GLN A 96 16.70 7.06 -12.91
CA GLN A 96 16.55 5.75 -12.27
C GLN A 96 17.77 5.37 -11.44
N GLU A 97 18.97 5.58 -11.97
CA GLU A 97 20.23 5.44 -11.24
C GLU A 97 20.25 6.39 -10.04
N HIS A 98 19.89 7.66 -10.16
CA HIS A 98 19.82 8.56 -9.01
C HIS A 98 18.82 8.09 -7.95
N LEU A 99 17.69 7.51 -8.36
CA LEU A 99 16.72 6.93 -7.43
C LEU A 99 17.21 5.61 -6.79
N SER A 100 18.17 4.92 -7.41
CA SER A 100 18.71 3.63 -6.97
C SER A 100 20.06 3.74 -6.22
N THR A 101 20.88 4.72 -6.60
CA THR A 101 22.28 4.96 -6.18
C THR A 101 22.39 6.10 -5.18
N SER A 102 21.37 6.94 -5.01
CA SER A 102 21.30 7.73 -3.78
C SER A 102 21.26 6.71 -2.65
N PRO A 103 22.35 6.50 -1.87
CA PRO A 103 22.27 5.63 -0.71
C PRO A 103 21.14 6.22 0.07
N SER A 104 20.11 5.42 0.20
CA SER A 104 18.93 5.89 0.83
C SER A 104 19.37 6.10 2.28
N THR A 105 19.63 7.34 2.70
CA THR A 105 19.51 7.71 4.12
C THR A 105 18.08 7.43 4.62
N PHE A 106 17.20 6.98 3.73
CA PHE A 106 16.12 6.07 4.04
C PHE A 106 16.69 4.84 4.75
N SER A 107 16.62 4.87 6.08
CA SER A 107 15.98 3.72 6.72
C SER A 107 14.77 3.33 5.86
N PRO A 108 14.55 2.04 5.54
CA PRO A 108 13.26 1.62 5.02
C PRO A 108 12.19 2.35 5.83
N PRO A 109 11.19 2.98 5.19
CA PRO A 109 10.17 3.71 5.94
C PRO A 109 9.69 2.76 7.06
N PRO A 110 9.62 3.24 8.32
CA PRO A 110 9.35 2.37 9.45
C PRO A 110 8.14 1.52 9.09
N LEU A 111 8.24 0.20 9.33
CA LEU A 111 7.11 -0.68 9.08
C LEU A 111 5.92 -0.11 9.84
N GLN A 112 4.90 0.31 9.10
CA GLN A 112 3.75 0.97 9.66
C GLN A 112 2.52 0.16 9.26
N ALA A 113 1.79 -0.30 10.26
CA ALA A 113 0.52 -0.96 10.04
C ALA A 113 -0.52 0.02 9.48
N GLY A 114 -1.57 -0.52 8.89
CA GLY A 114 -2.71 0.30 8.44
C GLY A 114 -2.59 0.81 7.01
N THR A 115 -1.75 0.19 6.17
CA THR A 115 -1.72 0.45 4.73
C THR A 115 -2.48 -0.64 3.98
N TYR A 116 -3.43 -0.23 3.13
CA TYR A 116 -4.39 -1.11 2.46
C TYR A 116 -4.43 -0.86 0.97
N ARG A 117 -4.65 -1.93 0.22
CA ARG A 117 -4.92 -1.84 -1.22
C ARG A 117 -6.43 -1.78 -1.43
N ILE A 118 -6.86 -0.95 -2.38
CA ILE A 118 -8.24 -0.96 -2.84
C ILE A 118 -8.37 -2.02 -3.94
N ILE A 119 -9.31 -2.94 -3.75
CA ILE A 119 -9.62 -4.03 -4.67
C ILE A 119 -11.11 -4.00 -5.03
N VAL A 120 -11.55 -4.99 -5.81
CA VAL A 120 -12.96 -5.23 -6.13
C VAL A 120 -13.46 -6.44 -5.36
N ILE A 121 -14.65 -6.34 -4.81
CA ILE A 121 -15.43 -7.48 -4.32
C ILE A 121 -16.80 -7.46 -4.96
N THR A 122 -17.44 -8.62 -5.01
CA THR A 122 -18.86 -8.75 -5.36
C THR A 122 -19.67 -8.63 -4.07
N ASP A 123 -20.62 -7.71 -4.01
CA ASP A 123 -21.54 -7.59 -2.89
C ASP A 123 -22.64 -8.66 -2.91
N ALA A 124 -23.51 -8.66 -1.90
CA ALA A 124 -24.62 -9.61 -1.79
C ALA A 124 -25.62 -9.53 -2.96
N ALA A 125 -25.66 -8.39 -3.67
CA ALA A 125 -26.51 -8.18 -4.84
C ALA A 125 -25.80 -8.54 -6.15
N GLY A 126 -24.60 -9.15 -6.11
CA GLY A 126 -23.84 -9.50 -7.30
C GLY A 126 -23.11 -8.32 -7.95
N THR A 127 -23.09 -7.14 -7.31
CA THR A 127 -22.51 -5.92 -7.87
C THR A 127 -21.05 -5.78 -7.47
N GLU A 128 -20.21 -5.41 -8.44
CA GLU A 128 -18.79 -5.13 -8.18
C GLU A 128 -18.58 -3.79 -7.47
N VAL A 129 -18.19 -3.85 -6.21
CA VAL A 129 -17.94 -2.67 -5.37
C VAL A 129 -16.47 -2.61 -4.94
N PRO A 130 -15.89 -1.41 -4.78
CA PRO A 130 -14.55 -1.27 -4.23
C PRO A 130 -14.52 -1.67 -2.74
N ALA A 131 -13.38 -2.21 -2.31
CA ALA A 131 -13.18 -2.70 -0.95
C ALA A 131 -11.71 -2.57 -0.52
N PHE A 132 -11.46 -2.54 0.78
CA PHE A 132 -10.14 -2.70 1.37
C PHE A 132 -9.72 -4.17 1.31
N ASP A 133 -8.51 -4.43 0.83
CA ASP A 133 -7.79 -5.68 1.04
C ASP A 133 -6.98 -5.56 2.34
N LEU A 134 -7.37 -6.36 3.33
CA LEU A 134 -6.76 -6.36 4.66
C LEU A 134 -5.63 -7.40 4.78
N GLY A 135 -5.33 -8.13 3.70
CA GLY A 135 -4.46 -9.31 3.76
C GLY A 135 -5.23 -10.55 4.23
N PHE A 136 -4.55 -11.71 4.23
CA PHE A 136 -5.14 -13.01 4.62
C PHE A 136 -6.42 -13.41 3.85
N GLY A 137 -6.66 -12.80 2.69
CA GLY A 137 -7.88 -13.02 1.91
C GLY A 137 -9.11 -12.30 2.47
N ILE A 138 -8.94 -11.52 3.55
CA ILE A 138 -9.99 -10.77 4.22
C ILE A 138 -10.18 -9.43 3.52
N ARG A 139 -11.44 -9.11 3.25
CA ARG A 139 -11.84 -7.95 2.45
C ARG A 139 -12.98 -7.24 3.13
N ARG A 140 -12.99 -5.91 3.10
CA ARG A 140 -14.04 -5.11 3.74
C ARG A 140 -14.54 -4.02 2.79
N PRO A 141 -15.86 -3.76 2.70
CA PRO A 141 -16.38 -2.60 1.99
C PRO A 141 -15.70 -1.30 2.43
N LEU A 142 -15.74 -0.26 1.60
CA LEU A 142 -15.16 1.06 1.90
C LEU A 142 -15.93 1.85 2.96
N VAL A 143 -16.05 1.26 4.16
CA VAL A 143 -16.73 1.81 5.34
C VAL A 143 -15.72 1.85 6.48
N LEU A 144 -15.46 3.05 6.98
CA LEU A 144 -14.60 3.26 8.15
C LEU A 144 -15.43 3.10 9.43
N PRO A 145 -14.85 2.53 10.50
CA PRO A 145 -15.49 2.59 11.81
C PRO A 145 -15.49 4.04 12.32
N GLY A 146 -16.62 4.50 12.85
CA GLY A 146 -16.79 5.89 13.29
C GLY A 146 -17.16 6.89 12.18
N LYS A 147 -17.17 8.19 12.51
CA LYS A 147 -17.62 9.27 11.60
C LYS A 147 -16.42 10.00 10.96
N PRO A 148 -16.06 9.70 9.70
CA PRO A 148 -14.99 10.40 9.02
C PRO A 148 -15.30 11.86 8.68
N GLY A 149 -14.25 12.68 8.66
CA GLY A 149 -14.31 14.08 8.20
C GLY A 149 -14.73 14.23 6.73
N LYS A 150 -15.05 15.46 6.31
CA LYS A 150 -15.50 15.76 4.93
C LYS A 150 -14.48 15.34 3.88
N LYS A 151 -13.19 15.54 4.15
CA LYS A 151 -12.07 15.16 3.27
C LYS A 151 -12.02 13.65 3.06
N THR A 152 -12.05 12.86 4.14
CA THR A 152 -12.04 11.40 4.07
C THR A 152 -13.29 10.85 3.39
N ARG A 153 -14.48 11.41 3.67
CA ARG A 153 -15.73 11.05 2.97
C ARG A 153 -15.65 11.31 1.46
N ARG A 154 -15.05 12.42 1.06
CA ARG A 154 -14.78 12.71 -0.35
C ARG A 154 -13.82 11.69 -0.95
N LEU A 155 -12.71 11.42 -0.27
CA LEU A 155 -11.71 10.45 -0.72
C LEU A 155 -12.33 9.05 -0.93
N LEU A 156 -13.11 8.54 0.03
CA LEU A 156 -13.78 7.23 -0.08
C LEU A 156 -14.61 7.09 -1.35
N ARG A 157 -15.28 8.16 -1.81
CA ARG A 157 -16.07 8.18 -3.06
C ARG A 157 -15.23 8.27 -4.33
N GLU A 158 -13.96 8.62 -4.21
CA GLU A 158 -13.02 8.77 -5.32
C GLU A 158 -12.05 7.59 -5.43
N LEU A 159 -12.01 6.72 -4.42
CA LEU A 159 -11.11 5.55 -4.40
C LEU A 159 -11.52 4.53 -5.46
N VAL A 160 -10.50 4.04 -6.16
CA VAL A 160 -10.63 3.06 -7.23
C VAL A 160 -9.64 1.90 -7.00
N PRO A 161 -9.91 0.70 -7.53
CA PRO A 161 -9.03 -0.44 -7.42
C PRO A 161 -7.64 -0.13 -7.93
N GLY A 162 -6.64 -0.61 -7.19
CA GLY A 162 -5.23 -0.28 -7.43
C GLY A 162 -4.76 1.01 -6.75
N ASP A 163 -5.67 1.78 -6.13
CA ASP A 163 -5.26 2.78 -5.13
C ASP A 163 -4.72 2.08 -3.89
N THR A 164 -3.78 2.74 -3.22
CA THR A 164 -3.27 2.35 -1.91
C THR A 164 -3.57 3.49 -0.95
N VAL A 165 -4.07 3.15 0.22
CA VAL A 165 -4.42 4.10 1.27
C VAL A 165 -3.83 3.69 2.59
N GLU A 166 -3.62 4.66 3.46
CA GLU A 166 -3.24 4.44 4.84
C GLU A 166 -4.31 5.00 5.76
N SER A 167 -4.66 4.23 6.78
CA SER A 167 -5.55 4.63 7.86
C SER A 167 -4.81 5.49 8.87
N THR A 168 -5.37 6.66 9.14
CA THR A 168 -4.83 7.63 10.08
C THR A 168 -5.96 8.23 10.91
N THR A 169 -5.63 9.14 11.81
CA THR A 169 -6.60 10.05 12.44
C THR A 169 -6.42 11.45 11.89
N ASP A 170 -7.49 12.24 11.83
CA ASP A 170 -7.39 13.69 11.61
C ASP A 170 -7.06 14.44 12.90
N ASP A 171 -6.84 15.75 12.82
CA ASP A 171 -6.49 16.62 13.96
C ASP A 171 -7.58 16.63 15.06
N LYS A 172 -8.78 16.12 14.75
CA LYS A 172 -9.91 16.01 15.67
C LYS A 172 -10.10 14.57 16.18
N GLY A 173 -9.11 13.71 15.99
CA GLY A 173 -9.13 12.31 16.40
C GLY A 173 -10.09 11.42 15.59
N ARG A 174 -10.61 11.90 14.46
CA ARG A 174 -11.58 11.15 13.66
C ARG A 174 -10.85 10.22 12.69
N PRO A 175 -11.47 9.09 12.31
CA PRO A 175 -10.94 8.20 11.28
C PRO A 175 -10.68 8.96 9.98
N ALA A 176 -9.47 8.83 9.48
CA ALA A 176 -9.01 9.47 8.27
C ALA A 176 -8.29 8.47 7.36
N LEU A 177 -8.25 8.83 6.07
CA LEU A 177 -7.49 8.10 5.07
C LEU A 177 -6.62 9.08 4.30
N ARG A 178 -5.42 8.65 3.96
CA ARG A 178 -4.56 9.32 2.99
C ARG A 178 -4.17 8.34 1.88
N ARG A 179 -4.08 8.82 0.64
CA ARG A 179 -3.49 8.02 -0.44
C ARG A 179 -1.99 7.89 -0.20
N VAL A 180 -1.49 6.66 -0.34
CA VAL A 180 -0.07 6.34 -0.29
C VAL A 180 0.42 6.08 -1.71
N TRP A 181 1.63 6.54 -2.00
CA TRP A 181 2.25 6.35 -3.29
C TRP A 181 3.66 5.75 -3.11
N GLY A 182 4.42 5.59 -4.20
CA GLY A 182 5.79 5.09 -4.12
C GLY A 182 5.91 3.60 -3.80
N GLN A 183 6.76 3.25 -2.83
CA GLN A 183 7.09 1.87 -2.40
C GLN A 183 5.90 1.23 -1.67
N VAL A 184 4.75 1.12 -2.33
CA VAL A 184 3.49 0.63 -1.76
C VAL A 184 3.59 -0.84 -1.37
N GLU A 185 4.30 -1.66 -2.16
CA GLU A 185 4.43 -3.11 -1.91
C GLU A 185 5.21 -3.41 -0.62
N SER A 186 6.13 -2.54 -0.21
CA SER A 186 6.87 -2.71 1.05
C SER A 186 6.06 -2.31 2.28
N ARG A 187 4.94 -1.58 2.10
CA ARG A 187 4.07 -1.08 3.19
C ARG A 187 2.79 -1.89 3.35
N LEU A 188 2.38 -2.61 2.31
CA LEU A 188 1.16 -3.42 2.36
C LEU A 188 1.32 -4.64 3.27
N TYR A 189 0.19 -5.06 3.83
CA TYR A 189 0.07 -6.30 4.60
C TYR A 189 0.92 -6.34 5.87
N VAL A 190 1.20 -5.15 6.42
CA VAL A 190 1.76 -4.95 7.76
C VAL A 190 0.60 -4.72 8.72
N ASN A 191 0.46 -5.60 9.71
CA ASN A 191 -0.60 -5.59 10.71
C ASN A 191 0.00 -5.60 12.12
N VAL A 192 -0.83 -5.40 13.13
CA VAL A 192 -0.39 -5.38 14.52
C VAL A 192 -0.83 -6.66 15.22
N ALA A 193 0.09 -7.43 15.78
CA ALA A 193 -0.28 -8.51 16.69
C ALA A 193 -0.50 -7.94 18.09
N ARG A 194 -1.73 -8.10 18.60
CA ARG A 194 -2.12 -7.69 19.95
C ARG A 194 -1.89 -8.79 20.97
N HIS A 195 -1.94 -10.05 20.53
CA HIS A 195 -1.68 -11.21 21.38
C HIS A 195 -0.89 -12.27 20.60
N LEU A 196 0.06 -12.89 21.29
CA LEU A 196 0.79 -14.07 20.85
C LEU A 196 0.62 -15.16 21.92
N ARG A 197 0.33 -16.39 21.49
CA ARG A 197 0.28 -17.56 22.38
C ARG A 197 0.95 -18.76 21.72
N VAL A 198 1.61 -19.58 22.51
CA VAL A 198 2.17 -20.84 22.04
C VAL A 198 1.06 -21.90 22.01
N CYS A 199 0.91 -22.58 20.89
CA CYS A 199 -0.07 -23.66 20.74
C CYS A 199 0.59 -25.04 20.94
N SER A 200 1.77 -25.22 20.35
CA SER A 200 2.59 -26.43 20.44
C SER A 200 4.05 -26.09 20.15
N ALA A 201 4.94 -27.07 20.25
CA ALA A 201 6.32 -26.91 19.77
C ALA A 201 6.29 -26.40 18.31
N GLY A 202 7.06 -25.34 18.05
CA GLY A 202 7.15 -24.71 16.73
C GLY A 202 5.87 -24.06 16.18
N THR A 203 4.81 -23.86 16.97
CA THR A 203 3.55 -23.25 16.48
C THR A 203 3.03 -22.17 17.41
N LEU A 204 2.74 -21.00 16.83
CA LEU A 204 2.15 -19.85 17.50
C LEU A 204 0.73 -19.60 17.00
N VAL A 205 -0.10 -19.05 17.86
CA VAL A 205 -1.35 -18.40 17.45
C VAL A 205 -1.17 -16.90 17.65
N LEU A 206 -1.55 -16.13 16.63
CA LEU A 206 -1.47 -14.68 16.62
C LEU A 206 -2.88 -14.11 16.52
N GLN A 207 -3.16 -13.11 17.35
CA GLN A 207 -4.34 -12.27 17.18
C GLN A 207 -3.93 -10.95 16.55
N LEU A 208 -4.27 -10.79 15.28
CA LEU A 208 -3.91 -9.66 14.44
C LEU A 208 -5.03 -8.63 14.41
N ASP A 209 -4.69 -7.38 14.63
CA ASP A 209 -5.51 -6.24 14.27
C ASP A 209 -5.20 -5.87 12.81
N LEU A 210 -6.17 -6.14 11.94
CA LEU A 210 -6.10 -5.80 10.52
C LEU A 210 -6.62 -4.37 10.26
N GLY A 211 -6.99 -3.64 11.31
CA GLY A 211 -7.65 -2.36 11.28
C GLY A 211 -9.12 -2.44 10.92
N PHE A 212 -9.76 -1.26 10.95
CA PHE A 212 -11.19 -1.10 10.75
C PHE A 212 -12.06 -1.95 11.69
N ASP A 213 -11.63 -2.20 12.94
CA ASP A 213 -12.30 -3.12 13.88
C ASP A 213 -12.36 -4.58 13.40
N VAL A 214 -11.41 -5.00 12.56
CA VAL A 214 -11.27 -6.40 12.15
C VAL A 214 -10.12 -7.05 12.92
N VAL A 215 -10.46 -8.05 13.72
CA VAL A 215 -9.48 -8.91 14.39
C VAL A 215 -9.44 -10.26 13.69
N HIS A 216 -8.24 -10.74 13.37
CA HIS A 216 -8.02 -12.03 12.74
C HIS A 216 -7.10 -12.89 13.60
N GLU A 217 -7.59 -14.07 13.99
CA GLU A 217 -6.76 -15.08 14.64
C GLU A 217 -6.21 -16.06 13.61
N CYS A 218 -4.90 -16.30 13.64
CA CYS A 218 -4.25 -17.26 12.74
C CYS A 218 -3.19 -18.11 13.44
N ARG A 219 -2.94 -19.31 12.89
CA ARG A 219 -1.90 -20.24 13.35
C ARG A 219 -0.67 -20.16 12.46
N ALA A 220 0.47 -19.93 13.06
CA ALA A 220 1.75 -19.77 12.38
C ALA A 220 2.71 -20.88 12.83
N VAL A 221 3.21 -21.65 11.86
CA VAL A 221 4.23 -22.67 12.04
C VAL A 221 5.59 -22.01 11.83
N LEU A 222 6.41 -22.02 12.88
CA LEU A 222 7.77 -21.50 12.86
C LEU A 222 8.61 -22.30 11.86
N GLN A 223 9.47 -21.59 11.12
CA GLN A 223 10.48 -22.21 10.29
C GLN A 223 11.77 -22.44 11.08
N PRO A 224 12.67 -23.31 10.61
CA PRO A 224 14.00 -23.46 11.19
C PRO A 224 14.76 -22.11 11.23
N PRO A 225 15.55 -21.85 12.29
CA PRO A 225 15.83 -22.76 13.41
C PRO A 225 14.74 -22.74 14.51
N ALA A 226 13.85 -21.75 14.49
CA ALA A 226 12.85 -21.52 15.55
C ALA A 226 11.86 -22.68 15.74
N GLN A 227 11.61 -23.47 14.69
CA GLN A 227 10.81 -24.69 14.76
C GLN A 227 11.35 -25.72 15.76
N GLN A 228 12.66 -25.73 16.01
CA GLN A 228 13.33 -26.70 16.89
C GLN A 228 13.24 -26.31 18.37
N LEU A 229 12.71 -25.13 18.69
CA LEU A 229 12.57 -24.68 20.07
C LEU A 229 11.56 -25.55 20.81
N SER A 230 11.92 -25.92 22.05
CA SER A 230 10.99 -26.56 22.96
C SER A 230 9.81 -25.62 23.23
N ARG A 231 8.65 -26.20 23.57
CA ARG A 231 7.47 -25.41 23.94
C ARG A 231 7.78 -24.44 25.07
N THR A 232 8.48 -24.87 26.11
CA THR A 232 8.83 -24.04 27.27
C THR A 232 9.74 -22.88 26.90
N THR A 233 10.73 -23.11 26.03
CA THR A 233 11.61 -22.06 25.51
C THR A 233 10.82 -21.04 24.69
N LEU A 234 9.91 -21.52 23.85
CA LEU A 234 9.07 -20.66 23.03
C LEU A 234 8.07 -19.86 23.88
N GLU A 235 7.50 -20.46 24.92
CA GLU A 235 6.61 -19.76 25.88
C GLU A 235 7.37 -18.65 26.61
N ALA A 236 8.58 -18.92 27.12
CA ALA A 236 9.41 -17.90 27.74
C ALA A 236 9.73 -16.75 26.77
N ALA A 237 10.07 -17.06 25.51
CA ALA A 237 10.32 -16.06 24.49
C ALA A 237 9.08 -15.19 24.21
N VAL A 238 7.90 -15.81 24.06
CA VAL A 238 6.64 -15.08 23.86
C VAL A 238 6.28 -14.20 25.05
N VAL A 239 6.47 -14.67 26.30
CA VAL A 239 6.20 -13.89 27.51
C VAL A 239 7.15 -12.70 27.63
N SER A 240 8.42 -12.87 27.25
CA SER A 240 9.41 -11.78 27.27
C SER A 240 9.21 -10.73 26.18
N GLN A 241 8.31 -10.98 25.22
CA GLN A 241 8.11 -10.13 24.05
C GLN A 241 7.18 -8.95 24.37
N PRO A 242 7.64 -7.68 24.27
CA PRO A 242 6.77 -6.53 24.44
C PRO A 242 5.75 -6.47 23.29
N LEU A 243 4.47 -6.48 23.65
CA LEU A 243 3.34 -6.26 22.75
C LEU A 243 2.98 -4.76 22.71
N PRO A 244 2.46 -4.26 21.57
CA PRO A 244 2.21 -4.99 20.33
C PRO A 244 3.46 -5.18 19.46
N VAL A 245 3.45 -6.22 18.61
CA VAL A 245 4.47 -6.45 17.57
C VAL A 245 3.91 -6.24 16.17
N LEU A 246 4.76 -5.88 15.22
CA LEU A 246 4.39 -5.74 13.83
C LEU A 246 4.49 -7.08 13.11
N VAL A 247 3.55 -7.32 12.22
CA VAL A 247 3.37 -8.58 11.49
C VAL A 247 3.29 -8.26 10.02
N ARG A 248 4.33 -8.58 9.27
CA ARG A 248 4.30 -8.48 7.81
C ARG A 248 3.90 -9.81 7.23
N SER A 249 2.90 -9.82 6.36
CA SER A 249 2.47 -11.04 5.67
C SER A 249 2.78 -11.00 4.18
N VAL A 250 3.17 -12.15 3.63
CA VAL A 250 3.43 -12.36 2.21
C VAL A 250 2.61 -13.56 1.77
N ARG A 251 1.81 -13.41 0.72
CA ARG A 251 1.03 -14.52 0.19
C ARG A 251 1.95 -15.53 -0.49
N LEU A 252 1.88 -16.80 -0.08
CA LEU A 252 2.70 -17.85 -0.67
C LEU A 252 2.07 -18.38 -1.98
N PRO A 253 2.89 -18.81 -2.95
CA PRO A 253 2.40 -19.49 -4.15
C PRO A 253 1.62 -20.77 -3.82
N ARG A 254 0.77 -21.21 -4.75
CA ARG A 254 0.14 -22.56 -4.77
C ARG A 254 -0.70 -22.93 -3.52
N ARG A 255 -1.56 -22.02 -3.06
CA ARG A 255 -2.49 -22.24 -1.91
C ARG A 255 -1.80 -22.64 -0.59
N ARG A 256 -0.50 -22.35 -0.42
CA ARG A 256 0.26 -22.63 0.82
C ARG A 256 0.00 -21.64 1.96
N GLY A 257 -1.06 -20.83 1.89
CA GLY A 257 -1.37 -19.81 2.89
C GLY A 257 -0.48 -18.56 2.76
N TYR A 258 0.01 -18.07 3.88
CA TYR A 258 0.76 -16.81 4.00
C TYR A 258 2.05 -17.06 4.78
N ALA A 259 3.17 -16.48 4.37
CA ALA A 259 4.33 -16.35 5.26
C ALA A 259 4.16 -15.06 6.09
N VAL A 260 4.67 -15.07 7.30
CA VAL A 260 4.58 -13.99 8.28
C VAL A 260 5.93 -13.78 8.94
N ASP A 261 6.35 -12.53 8.96
CA ASP A 261 7.53 -12.06 9.69
C ASP A 261 7.09 -11.17 10.86
N LEU A 262 7.72 -11.38 12.02
CA LEU A 262 7.46 -10.60 13.23
C LEU A 262 8.57 -9.58 13.47
N TYR A 263 8.20 -8.35 13.83
CA TYR A 263 9.11 -7.24 14.09
C TYR A 263 8.73 -6.49 15.36
N HIS A 264 9.72 -5.92 16.05
CA HIS A 264 9.46 -4.97 17.12
C HIS A 264 8.94 -3.63 16.57
N LEU A 265 8.08 -2.97 17.35
CA LEU A 265 7.57 -1.65 17.00
C LEU A 265 8.67 -0.57 16.96
N LYS A 266 9.72 -0.71 17.79
CA LYS A 266 10.85 0.23 17.90
C LYS A 266 12.07 -0.14 17.03
N ASP A 267 12.26 -1.43 16.74
CA ASP A 267 13.35 -1.96 15.91
C ASP A 267 12.78 -2.74 14.72
N HIS A 268 12.48 -2.03 13.64
CA HIS A 268 11.88 -2.57 12.41
C HIS A 268 12.93 -3.11 11.42
N LEU A 269 14.22 -2.95 11.74
CA LEU A 269 15.34 -3.44 10.92
C LEU A 269 15.72 -4.88 11.24
N ASN A 270 15.35 -5.40 12.42
CA ASN A 270 15.63 -6.76 12.84
C ASN A 270 14.31 -7.54 12.98
N SER A 271 14.15 -8.59 12.17
CA SER A 271 13.06 -9.54 12.36
C SER A 271 13.34 -10.39 13.59
N LEU A 272 12.33 -10.59 14.42
CA LEU A 272 12.40 -11.48 15.58
C LEU A 272 12.42 -12.94 15.16
N TRP A 273 11.68 -13.26 14.10
CA TRP A 273 11.45 -14.61 13.59
C TRP A 273 11.20 -14.51 12.09
N ALA A 274 12.27 -14.55 11.28
CA ALA A 274 12.15 -14.48 9.83
C ALA A 274 11.56 -15.80 9.28
N GLY A 275 10.52 -15.70 8.45
CA GLY A 275 10.04 -16.77 7.59
C GLY A 275 8.90 -17.65 8.12
N THR A 276 8.11 -17.25 9.11
CA THR A 276 7.07 -18.13 9.70
C THR A 276 5.94 -18.45 8.69
N GLU A 277 5.53 -19.70 8.50
CA GLU A 277 4.40 -20.04 7.58
C GLU A 277 3.06 -20.09 8.34
N VAL A 278 2.10 -19.25 7.97
CA VAL A 278 0.71 -19.25 8.43
C VAL A 278 -0.17 -20.08 7.50
N ARG A 279 -0.84 -21.08 8.09
CA ARG A 279 -1.93 -21.81 7.45
C ARG A 279 -3.26 -21.20 7.90
N SER A 280 -3.96 -20.58 6.97
CA SER A 280 -5.33 -20.04 7.10
C SER A 280 -6.36 -21.08 6.69
#